data_AF-A0A2I0NL65-F1
#
_entry.id   AF-A0A2I0NL65-F1
#
_cell.length_a   1.000
_cell.length_b   1.000
_cell.length_c   1.000
_cell.angle_alpha   90.00
_cell.angle_beta   90.00
_cell.angle_gamma   90.00
#
_symmetry.space_group_name_H-M   'P 1'
#
loop_
_entity.id
_entity.type
_entity.pdbx_description
1 polymer ?
#
loop_
_entity_poly.entity_id
_entity_poly.type
_entity_poly.pdbx_seq_one_letter_code
_entity_poly.pdbx_strand_id
1 'polypeptide(L)'
;MSLISKITRIFRKHGEETEETPGTKYDIDIRDYLNKFVKQHDTDIGESVAFHDERIIVKNRDGFMAVPLFAVKDNSEKIIVGDFDRDEALRFGKEWSDIKDALKFDENGMMIQEEAKE
;
A
#
# COMPACT_ATOMS: atom_id res chain seq x y z
N MET A 1 18.02 -48.73 4.15
CA MET A 1 18.50 -48.56 2.76
C MET A 1 17.41 -47.86 1.97
N SER A 2 17.82 -46.83 1.24
CA SER A 2 16.99 -45.83 0.56
C SER A 2 16.22 -46.43 -0.63
N LEU A 3 14.92 -46.12 -0.73
CA LEU A 3 14.10 -46.40 -1.91
C LEU A 3 13.81 -45.08 -2.62
N ILE A 4 14.14 -45.10 -3.91
CA ILE A 4 14.01 -44.03 -4.89
C ILE A 4 12.53 -43.77 -5.18
N SER A 5 12.15 -42.49 -5.28
CA SER A 5 11.16 -42.07 -6.28
C SER A 5 11.61 -40.78 -6.96
N LYS A 6 11.80 -40.90 -8.28
CA LYS A 6 12.11 -39.83 -9.22
C LYS A 6 10.80 -39.33 -9.82
N ILE A 7 10.69 -37.99 -9.92
CA ILE A 7 10.03 -37.20 -10.97
C ILE A 7 8.51 -37.34 -11.10
N THR A 8 7.81 -36.25 -10.75
CA THR A 8 6.83 -35.65 -11.67
C THR A 8 6.92 -34.12 -11.58
N ARG A 9 7.18 -33.51 -12.73
CA ARG A 9 7.13 -32.07 -13.00
C ARG A 9 5.74 -31.76 -13.56
N ILE A 10 5.28 -30.51 -13.40
CA ILE A 10 4.23 -29.79 -14.16
C ILE A 10 2.91 -29.51 -13.43
N PHE A 11 2.86 -28.32 -12.81
CA PHE A 11 1.94 -27.18 -13.07
C PHE A 11 0.48 -27.42 -13.51
N ARG A 12 -0.43 -26.79 -12.73
CA ARG A 12 -1.28 -25.62 -13.06
C ARG A 12 -2.75 -25.83 -12.66
N LYS A 13 -3.22 -25.06 -11.68
CA LYS A 13 -4.62 -24.59 -11.65
C LYS A 13 -4.73 -23.28 -10.88
N HIS A 14 -5.04 -22.23 -11.66
CA HIS A 14 -5.54 -20.90 -11.33
C HIS A 14 -5.69 -20.53 -9.85
N GLY A 15 -4.76 -19.71 -9.37
CA GLY A 15 -5.04 -18.67 -8.38
C GLY A 15 -4.68 -17.35 -9.05
N GLU A 16 -5.57 -16.35 -8.93
CA GLU A 16 -5.38 -14.99 -9.44
C GLU A 16 -4.00 -14.47 -9.05
N GLU A 17 -3.23 -14.08 -10.05
CA GLU A 17 -1.91 -13.45 -9.87
C GLU A 17 -2.15 -12.08 -9.24
N THR A 18 -1.87 -11.98 -7.94
CA THR A 18 -1.66 -10.70 -7.27
C THR A 18 -0.51 -10.00 -7.96
N GLU A 19 -0.79 -8.89 -8.63
CA GLU A 19 0.21 -7.97 -9.14
C GLU A 19 1.17 -7.60 -8.00
N GLU A 20 2.42 -8.02 -8.13
CA GLU A 20 3.48 -7.73 -7.17
C GLU A 20 3.90 -6.27 -7.34
N THR A 21 3.35 -5.39 -6.50
CA THR A 21 3.80 -4.00 -6.38
C THR A 21 5.32 -3.97 -6.14
N PRO A 22 6.10 -3.07 -6.79
CA PRO A 22 7.56 -3.09 -6.73
C PRO A 22 8.10 -3.14 -5.29
N GLY A 23 8.68 -4.29 -4.96
CA GLY A 23 9.44 -4.67 -3.76
C GLY A 23 9.46 -3.68 -2.59
N THR A 24 8.48 -3.79 -1.71
CA THR A 24 8.67 -3.38 -0.31
C THR A 24 9.76 -4.26 0.32
N LYS A 25 10.61 -3.71 1.19
CA LYS A 25 11.59 -4.50 1.95
C LYS A 25 10.91 -5.56 2.84
N TYR A 26 9.62 -5.39 3.09
CA TYR A 26 8.79 -6.22 3.94
C TYR A 26 7.94 -7.17 3.09
N ASP A 27 7.89 -8.44 3.49
CA ASP A 27 6.94 -9.43 2.97
C ASP A 27 5.60 -9.21 3.68
N ILE A 28 4.78 -8.30 3.15
CA ILE A 28 3.49 -7.89 3.72
C ILE A 28 2.36 -8.09 2.72
N ASP A 29 1.23 -8.61 3.19
CA ASP A 29 -0.01 -8.55 2.42
C ASP A 29 -0.58 -7.14 2.56
N ILE A 30 -0.50 -6.34 1.49
CA ILE A 30 -1.02 -4.97 1.43
C ILE A 30 -2.51 -4.93 1.81
N ARG A 31 -3.28 -5.98 1.48
CA ARG A 31 -4.72 -6.04 1.78
C ARG A 31 -5.01 -5.97 3.27
N ASP A 32 -4.09 -6.46 4.10
CA ASP A 32 -4.20 -6.39 5.54
C ASP A 32 -4.07 -4.96 6.07
N TYR A 33 -3.63 -4.01 5.26
CA TYR A 33 -3.44 -2.61 5.67
C TYR A 33 -4.53 -1.67 5.14
N LEU A 34 -5.51 -2.16 4.38
CA LEU A 34 -6.56 -1.33 3.77
C LEU A 34 -7.87 -1.38 4.58
N ASN A 35 -8.64 -0.28 4.51
CA ASN A 35 -9.96 -0.14 5.12
C ASN A 35 -9.98 -0.38 6.64
N LYS A 36 -8.92 0.05 7.34
CA LYS A 36 -8.81 -0.05 8.80
C LYS A 36 -8.70 1.33 9.42
N PHE A 37 -9.33 1.50 10.58
CA PHE A 37 -9.11 2.68 11.41
C PHE A 37 -7.65 2.71 11.90
N VAL A 38 -7.05 3.89 11.86
CA VAL A 38 -5.66 4.12 12.26
C VAL A 38 -5.67 4.94 13.55
N LYS A 39 -4.95 4.47 14.57
CA LYS A 39 -4.87 5.13 15.87
C LYS A 39 -3.44 5.44 16.29
N GLN A 40 -3.26 6.62 16.87
CA GLN A 40 -2.02 7.04 17.53
C GLN A 40 -2.36 7.48 18.95
N HIS A 41 -1.70 6.90 19.97
CA HIS A 41 -1.96 7.22 21.38
C HIS A 41 -3.46 7.21 21.74
N ASP A 42 -4.16 6.13 21.37
CA ASP A 42 -5.62 5.94 21.53
C ASP A 42 -6.54 6.92 20.78
N THR A 43 -5.97 7.90 20.08
CA THR A 43 -6.72 8.85 19.26
C THR A 43 -6.86 8.32 17.84
N ASP A 44 -8.07 8.41 17.29
CA ASP A 44 -8.32 8.09 15.88
C ASP A 44 -7.72 9.19 14.99
N ILE A 45 -6.86 8.79 14.07
CA ILE A 45 -6.19 9.72 13.14
C ILE A 45 -6.70 9.58 11.70
N GLY A 46 -7.61 8.64 11.44
CA GLY A 46 -8.25 8.44 10.14
C GLY A 46 -8.40 6.97 9.74
N GLU A 47 -8.68 6.75 8.46
CA GLU A 47 -8.88 5.43 7.86
C GLU A 47 -7.82 5.16 6.79
N SER A 48 -7.27 3.94 6.75
CA SER A 48 -6.32 3.55 5.71
C SER A 48 -7.04 3.30 4.38
N VAL A 49 -6.60 3.99 3.33
CA VAL A 49 -7.26 3.95 2.01
C VAL A 49 -6.37 3.46 0.89
N ALA A 50 -5.05 3.49 1.07
CA ALA A 50 -4.09 3.01 0.10
C ALA A 50 -2.76 2.66 0.77
N PHE A 51 -1.90 1.95 0.05
CA PHE A 51 -0.51 1.72 0.41
C PHE A 51 0.36 2.17 -0.76
N HIS A 52 1.38 2.99 -0.49
CA HIS A 52 2.25 3.56 -1.51
C HIS A 52 3.63 3.86 -0.92
N ASP A 53 4.71 3.44 -1.58
CA ASP A 53 6.10 3.70 -1.20
C ASP A 53 6.42 3.42 0.29
N GLU A 54 6.07 2.22 0.77
CA GLU A 54 6.22 1.81 2.17
C GLU A 54 5.48 2.70 3.19
N ARG A 55 4.42 3.39 2.74
CA ARG A 55 3.56 4.23 3.57
C ARG A 55 2.11 3.81 3.42
N ILE A 56 1.39 3.88 4.53
CA ILE A 56 -0.05 3.72 4.60
C ILE A 56 -0.65 5.10 4.40
N ILE A 57 -1.49 5.25 3.37
CA ILE A 57 -2.24 6.48 3.15
C ILE A 57 -3.45 6.46 4.05
N VAL A 58 -3.52 7.43 4.96
CA VAL A 58 -4.57 7.62 5.95
C VAL A 58 -5.38 8.84 5.56
N LYS A 59 -6.68 8.65 5.34
CA LYS A 59 -7.63 9.71 5.07
C LYS A 59 -8.31 10.15 6.36
N ASN A 60 -8.38 11.46 6.59
CA ASN A 60 -9.17 12.05 7.65
C ASN A 60 -10.04 13.20 7.11
N ARG A 61 -10.62 14.02 8.00
CA ARG A 61 -11.46 15.16 7.61
C ARG A 61 -10.67 16.29 6.93
N ASP A 62 -9.38 16.41 7.26
CA ASP A 62 -8.52 17.51 6.81
C ASP A 62 -7.75 17.17 5.53
N GLY A 63 -7.70 15.89 5.15
CA GLY A 63 -7.06 15.42 3.91
C GLY A 63 -6.43 14.04 4.06
N PHE A 64 -5.22 13.91 3.55
CA PHE A 64 -4.46 12.67 3.52
C PHE A 64 -3.12 12.81 4.26
N MET A 65 -2.71 11.73 4.94
CA MET A 65 -1.40 11.57 5.57
C MET A 65 -0.78 10.27 5.10
N ALA A 66 0.51 10.26 4.77
CA ALA A 66 1.24 9.06 4.39
C ALA A 66 2.11 8.57 5.58
N VAL A 67 1.52 7.71 6.41
CA VAL A 67 2.14 7.19 7.62
C VAL A 67 3.15 6.10 7.26
N PRO A 68 4.41 6.21 7.69
CA PRO A 68 5.43 5.24 7.31
C PRO A 68 5.20 3.89 7.98
N LEU A 69 5.45 2.81 7.24
CA LEU A 69 5.24 1.44 7.73
C LEU A 69 6.04 1.13 9.00
N PHE A 70 7.24 1.70 9.17
CA PHE A 70 8.04 1.50 10.39
C PHE A 70 7.34 2.02 11.67
N ALA A 71 6.39 2.94 11.53
CA ALA A 71 5.65 3.48 12.67
C ALA A 71 4.55 2.52 13.14
N VAL A 72 4.15 1.53 12.34
CA VAL A 72 3.13 0.54 12.71
C VAL A 72 3.63 -0.33 13.85
N LYS A 73 2.82 -0.44 14.90
CA LYS A 73 3.05 -1.26 16.10
C LYS A 73 2.16 -2.49 16.16
N ASP A 74 0.94 -2.38 15.65
CA ASP A 74 -0.01 -3.49 15.53
C ASP A 74 -0.88 -3.28 14.29
N ASN A 75 -1.23 -4.39 13.62
CA ASN A 75 -2.13 -4.40 12.47
C ASN A 75 -3.09 -5.61 12.56
N SER A 76 -3.95 -5.59 13.57
CA SER A 76 -4.99 -6.59 13.78
C SER A 76 -6.33 -6.10 13.22
N GLU A 77 -7.30 -5.76 14.08
CA GLU A 77 -8.59 -5.16 13.66
C GLU A 77 -8.44 -3.69 13.24
N LYS A 78 -7.46 -3.01 13.82
CA LYS A 78 -7.12 -1.60 13.60
C LYS A 78 -5.61 -1.48 13.46
N ILE A 79 -5.16 -0.40 12.84
CA ILE A 79 -3.74 -0.11 12.71
C ILE A 79 -3.35 0.80 13.88
N ILE A 80 -2.44 0.33 14.72
CA ILE A 80 -1.87 1.14 15.80
C ILE A 80 -0.50 1.64 15.35
N VAL A 81 -0.31 2.95 15.41
CA VAL A 81 0.94 3.60 15.02
C VAL A 81 1.58 4.31 16.21
N GLY A 82 2.91 4.26 16.26
CA GLY A 82 3.72 4.99 17.23
C GLY A 82 4.06 6.39 16.73
N ASP A 83 5.22 6.89 17.16
CA ASP A 83 5.72 8.19 16.75
C ASP A 83 6.26 8.18 15.32
N PHE A 84 6.00 9.26 14.60
CA PHE A 84 6.53 9.57 13.28
C PHE A 84 6.48 11.08 13.04
N ASP A 85 7.22 11.58 12.05
CA ASP A 85 7.16 12.98 11.64
C ASP A 85 5.82 13.27 10.96
N ARG A 86 4.99 14.06 11.64
CA ARG A 86 3.63 14.37 11.18
C ARG A 86 3.61 15.35 10.01
N ASP A 87 4.54 16.30 9.98
CA ASP A 87 4.62 17.29 8.90
C ASP A 87 5.07 16.61 7.61
N GLU A 88 6.03 15.69 7.73
CA GLU A 88 6.45 14.83 6.62
C GLU A 88 5.27 13.97 6.12
N ALA A 89 4.55 13.31 7.02
CA ALA A 89 3.40 12.48 6.65
C ALA A 89 2.30 13.28 5.93
N LEU A 90 1.98 14.48 6.41
CA LEU A 90 1.02 15.38 5.76
C LEU A 90 1.50 15.80 4.37
N ARG A 91 2.79 16.16 4.23
CA ARG A 91 3.37 16.55 2.94
C ARG A 91 3.25 15.42 1.91
N PHE A 92 3.69 14.21 2.26
CA PHE A 92 3.60 13.06 1.35
C PHE A 92 2.15 12.64 1.07
N GLY A 93 1.26 12.74 2.06
CA GLY A 93 -0.17 12.46 1.85
C GLY A 93 -0.80 13.44 0.84
N LYS A 94 -0.42 14.72 0.92
CA LYS A 94 -0.84 15.73 -0.06
C LYS A 94 -0.26 15.44 -1.45
N GLU A 95 1.04 15.17 -1.55
CA GLU A 95 1.71 14.84 -2.82
C GLU A 95 1.04 13.64 -3.51
N TRP A 96 0.77 12.57 -2.76
CA TRP A 96 0.03 11.41 -3.26
C TRP A 96 -1.37 11.79 -3.77
N SER A 97 -2.11 12.61 -3.01
CA SER A 97 -3.45 13.04 -3.40
C SER A 97 -3.46 13.92 -4.65
N ASP A 98 -2.44 14.76 -4.84
CA ASP A 98 -2.33 15.62 -6.02
C ASP A 98 -2.05 14.78 -7.28
N ILE A 99 -1.27 13.70 -7.14
CA ILE A 99 -0.88 12.83 -8.27
C ILE A 99 -2.01 11.86 -8.63
N LYS A 100 -2.70 11.27 -7.65
CA LYS A 100 -3.67 10.19 -7.91
C LYS A 100 -4.83 10.62 -8.82
N ASP A 101 -5.20 11.91 -8.78
CA ASP A 101 -6.30 12.49 -9.54
C ASP A 101 -5.81 13.32 -10.75
N ALA A 102 -4.50 13.32 -11.02
CA ALA A 102 -3.92 14.10 -12.11
C ALA A 102 -4.15 13.43 -13.46
N LEU A 103 -5.04 14.01 -14.27
CA LEU A 103 -5.14 13.69 -15.69
C LEU A 103 -3.94 14.30 -16.43
N LYS A 104 -3.14 13.46 -17.07
CA LYS A 104 -2.05 13.89 -17.95
C LYS A 104 -2.58 13.95 -19.38
N PHE A 105 -2.16 14.96 -20.14
CA PHE A 105 -2.52 15.14 -21.55
C PHE A 105 -1.26 15.28 -22.41
N ASP A 106 -1.30 14.76 -23.63
CA ASP A 106 -0.21 14.91 -24.60
C ASP A 106 -0.25 16.28 -25.31
N GLU A 107 0.72 16.52 -26.19
CA GLU A 107 0.82 17.76 -26.98
C GLU A 107 -0.39 18.01 -27.91
N ASN A 108 -1.17 16.97 -28.20
CA ASN A 108 -2.38 17.02 -29.02
C ASN A 108 -3.66 17.17 -28.17
N GLY A 109 -3.54 17.27 -26.83
CA GLY A 109 -4.67 17.39 -25.91
C GLY A 109 -5.39 16.07 -25.63
N MET A 110 -4.79 14.93 -25.95
CA MET A 110 -5.34 13.60 -25.68
C MET A 110 -4.92 13.14 -24.29
N MET A 111 -5.84 12.51 -23.55
CA MET A 111 -5.56 11.97 -22.22
C MET A 111 -4.52 10.85 -22.32
N ILE A 112 -3.40 11.02 -21.64
CA ILE A 112 -2.38 9.98 -21.47
C ILE A 112 -2.89 9.04 -20.40
N GLN A 113 -3.24 7.82 -20.80
CA GLN A 113 -3.41 6.72 -19.86
C GLN A 113 -2.00 6.26 -19.51
N GLU A 114 -1.58 6.45 -18.26
CA GLU A 114 -0.39 5.73 -17.78
C GLU A 114 -0.76 4.25 -17.82
N GLU A 115 -0.17 3.50 -18.76
CA GLU A 115 -0.30 2.05 -18.77
C GLU A 115 0.17 1.56 -17.39
N ALA A 116 -0.73 0.92 -16.66
CA ALA A 116 -0.38 0.17 -15.47
C ALA A 116 0.74 -0.78 -15.91
N LYS A 117 1.96 -0.55 -15.40
CA LYS A 117 3.08 -1.41 -15.71
C LYS A 117 2.74 -2.79 -15.13
N GLU A 118 2.51 -3.75 -16.03
CA GLU A 118 2.34 -5.18 -15.75
C GLU A 118 3.48 -5.75 -14.90
#